data_AF-A0AAQ4QP53-F1
#
_entry.id   AF-A0AAQ4QP53-F1
#
_cell.length_a   1.000
_cell.length_b   1.000
_cell.length_c   1.000
_cell.angle_alpha   90.00
_cell.angle_beta   90.00
_cell.angle_gamma   90.00
#
_symmetry.space_group_name_H-M   'P 1'
#
loop_
_entity.id
_entity.type
_entity.pdbx_description
1 polymer ?
#
loop_
_entity_poly.entity_id
_entity_poly.type
_entity_poly.pdbx_seq_one_letter_code
_entity_poly.pdbx_strand_id
1 'polypeptide(L)'
;QRQVALKSRGGPGTENPFDRCDAMPKSKTVQALSSTRAPAPGHGFPLIKRKVQSDQNVSTKDLQAQMRELEKHLEALEHRGVELERNLRGCKDEEEQMLMAWFSLVHERHVLMCRDTELVHLTKQQQLEEKQADVEYELRCVLNKPVSDRSPEDCAREQQLMDELVAIIERRNQIVSSLDQERQRWAEEKYIYILLYLKIQKEELKELKKSKVKFKPAKMFKMLNHKAESKKDSVDKKS
;
A
#
# COMPACT_ATOMS: atom_id res chain seq x y z
N GLN A 1 23.36 -83.81 4.51
CA GLN A 1 24.38 -82.83 4.04
C GLN A 1 23.67 -81.64 3.42
N ARG A 2 24.07 -80.40 3.81
CA ARG A 2 23.83 -79.06 3.19
C ARG A 2 22.38 -78.53 3.22
N GLN A 3 22.02 -77.55 4.07
CA GLN A 3 22.31 -76.10 4.13
C GLN A 3 21.54 -75.19 3.13
N VAL A 4 20.59 -74.43 3.71
CA VAL A 4 20.22 -72.99 3.60
C VAL A 4 20.21 -72.26 2.23
N ALA A 5 19.07 -71.62 1.89
CA ALA A 5 19.00 -70.23 1.42
C ALA A 5 17.53 -69.72 1.37
N LEU A 6 17.17 -68.82 2.29
CA LEU A 6 16.00 -67.94 2.20
C LEU A 6 16.33 -66.79 1.24
N LYS A 7 15.54 -66.60 0.18
CA LYS A 7 15.65 -65.43 -0.71
C LYS A 7 14.42 -64.54 -0.55
N SER A 8 14.65 -63.43 0.14
CA SER A 8 13.79 -62.25 0.18
C SER A 8 13.51 -61.75 -1.23
N ARG A 9 12.25 -61.42 -1.53
CA ARG A 9 11.88 -60.59 -2.68
C ARG A 9 10.87 -59.54 -2.21
N GLY A 10 11.41 -58.37 -1.87
CA GLY A 10 10.65 -57.16 -1.60
C GLY A 10 9.91 -56.69 -2.85
N GLY A 11 8.71 -56.13 -2.64
CA GLY A 11 7.92 -55.47 -3.67
C GLY A 11 8.56 -54.14 -4.12
N PRO A 12 8.11 -53.59 -5.25
CA PRO A 12 8.66 -52.36 -5.78
C PRO A 12 8.21 -51.18 -4.93
N GLY A 13 9.17 -50.53 -4.26
CA GLY A 13 8.99 -49.20 -3.70
C GLY A 13 8.83 -48.20 -4.84
N THR A 14 7.80 -47.37 -4.73
CA THR A 14 7.59 -46.19 -5.57
C THR A 14 8.72 -45.19 -5.30
N GLU A 15 9.69 -45.11 -6.20
CA GLU A 15 10.72 -44.06 -6.17
C GLU A 15 10.12 -42.72 -6.63
N ASN A 16 10.38 -41.68 -5.85
CA ASN A 16 9.98 -40.31 -6.11
C ASN A 16 10.93 -39.70 -7.19
N PRO A 17 10.42 -39.15 -8.30
CA PRO A 17 11.24 -38.80 -9.47
C PRO A 17 12.19 -37.61 -9.30
N PHE A 18 12.29 -37.02 -8.09
CA PHE A 18 13.14 -35.86 -7.81
C PHE A 18 14.44 -36.18 -7.06
N ASP A 19 14.66 -37.42 -6.59
CA ASP A 19 15.84 -37.78 -5.78
C ASP A 19 17.10 -38.13 -6.61
N ARG A 20 17.14 -37.78 -7.89
CA ARG A 20 18.34 -37.95 -8.71
C ARG A 20 19.05 -36.61 -8.85
N CYS A 21 20.12 -36.43 -8.10
CA CYS A 21 21.20 -35.52 -8.47
C CYS A 21 21.91 -36.06 -9.74
N ASP A 22 21.20 -36.12 -10.86
CA ASP A 22 21.77 -36.36 -12.17
C ASP A 22 22.38 -35.06 -12.69
N ALA A 23 23.69 -35.09 -12.97
CA ALA A 23 24.39 -34.00 -13.60
C ALA A 23 23.70 -33.64 -14.94
N MET A 24 23.25 -32.40 -15.06
CA MET A 24 22.60 -31.86 -16.27
C MET A 24 23.40 -32.19 -17.54
N PRO A 25 22.79 -32.77 -18.59
CA PRO A 25 23.47 -33.00 -19.85
C PRO A 25 23.77 -31.65 -20.52
N LYS A 26 25.06 -31.40 -20.83
CA LYS A 26 25.50 -30.19 -21.53
C LYS A 26 24.94 -30.17 -22.95
N SER A 27 23.91 -29.36 -23.19
CA SER A 27 23.41 -29.06 -24.53
C SER A 27 24.50 -28.42 -25.37
N LYS A 28 25.00 -29.16 -26.37
CA LYS A 28 25.87 -28.63 -27.44
C LYS A 28 24.99 -28.00 -28.52
N THR A 29 24.56 -26.75 -28.36
CA THR A 29 24.12 -25.90 -29.47
C THR A 29 24.15 -24.45 -29.02
N VAL A 30 25.22 -23.74 -29.37
CA VAL A 30 25.19 -22.40 -29.97
C VAL A 30 26.59 -22.12 -30.50
N GLN A 31 26.63 -21.64 -31.73
CA GLN A 31 27.83 -21.22 -32.45
C GLN A 31 28.60 -20.16 -31.67
N ALA A 32 29.92 -20.23 -31.79
CA ALA A 32 30.90 -19.38 -31.13
C ALA A 32 30.71 -17.89 -31.49
N LEU A 33 30.02 -17.15 -30.62
CA LEU A 33 30.43 -15.79 -30.32
C LEU A 33 31.56 -15.93 -29.31
N SER A 34 32.81 -15.68 -29.73
CA SER A 34 33.96 -15.66 -28.82
C SER A 34 33.74 -14.54 -27.82
N SER A 35 33.16 -14.89 -26.67
CA SER A 35 33.03 -13.98 -25.55
C SER A 35 34.44 -13.57 -25.13
N THR A 36 34.78 -12.29 -25.27
CA THR A 36 36.02 -11.69 -24.75
C THR A 36 36.02 -11.63 -23.21
N ARG A 37 35.00 -12.21 -22.57
CA ARG A 37 34.87 -12.23 -21.12
C ARG A 37 35.83 -13.29 -20.58
N ALA A 38 36.70 -12.88 -19.66
CA ALA A 38 37.55 -13.80 -18.92
C ALA A 38 36.70 -14.95 -18.35
N PRO A 39 37.23 -16.18 -18.27
CA PRO A 39 36.55 -17.29 -17.60
C PRO A 39 36.03 -16.82 -16.23
N ALA A 40 34.83 -17.28 -15.85
CA ALA A 40 34.32 -17.01 -14.51
C ALA A 40 35.38 -17.47 -13.48
N PRO A 41 35.65 -16.68 -12.43
CA PRO A 41 36.59 -17.07 -11.39
C PRO A 41 36.27 -18.49 -10.90
N GLY A 42 37.28 -19.35 -10.87
CA GLY A 42 37.11 -20.75 -10.48
C GLY A 42 36.79 -20.91 -9.00
N HIS A 43 36.45 -22.15 -8.62
CA HIS A 43 36.29 -22.59 -7.23
C HIS A 43 37.48 -22.10 -6.38
N GLY A 44 37.17 -21.42 -5.27
CA GLY A 44 38.17 -20.89 -4.33
C GLY A 44 38.42 -19.37 -4.40
N PHE A 45 37.79 -18.64 -5.32
CA PHE A 45 37.78 -17.18 -5.24
C PHE A 45 36.91 -16.70 -4.06
N PRO A 46 37.32 -15.66 -3.30
CA PRO A 46 36.53 -15.17 -2.18
C PRO A 46 35.16 -14.67 -2.64
N LEU A 47 34.11 -15.30 -2.11
CA LEU A 47 32.73 -14.89 -2.33
C LEU A 47 32.46 -13.59 -1.56
N ILE A 48 31.95 -12.60 -2.28
CA ILE A 48 31.55 -11.30 -1.72
C ILE A 48 30.01 -11.25 -1.66
N LYS A 49 29.47 -10.93 -0.48
CA LYS A 49 28.05 -10.63 -0.31
C LYS A 49 27.73 -9.30 -1.01
N ARG A 50 26.66 -9.28 -1.82
CA ARG A 50 26.22 -8.02 -2.44
C ARG A 50 25.72 -7.07 -1.36
N LYS A 51 25.98 -5.78 -1.52
CA LYS A 51 25.36 -4.75 -0.68
C LYS A 51 23.93 -4.54 -1.17
N VAL A 52 22.95 -4.63 -0.29
CA VAL A 52 21.57 -4.31 -0.62
C VAL A 52 21.44 -2.80 -0.77
N GLN A 53 21.05 -2.37 -1.96
CA GLN A 53 20.57 -1.02 -2.22
C GLN A 53 19.09 -1.18 -2.54
N SER A 54 18.20 -0.76 -1.62
CA SER A 54 16.77 -0.77 -1.91
C SER A 54 16.48 0.24 -3.02
N ASP A 55 15.57 -0.11 -3.93
CA ASP A 55 15.26 0.68 -5.13
C ASP A 55 14.83 2.13 -4.81
N GLN A 56 14.31 2.38 -3.60
CA GLN A 56 13.89 3.71 -3.14
C GLN A 56 14.98 4.52 -2.43
N ASN A 57 16.18 3.97 -2.20
CA ASN A 57 17.29 4.62 -1.47
C ASN A 57 16.92 5.22 -0.09
N VAL A 58 15.81 4.81 0.53
CA VAL A 58 15.44 5.26 1.87
C VAL A 58 16.19 4.45 2.91
N SER A 59 16.90 5.12 3.82
CA SER A 59 17.61 4.40 4.87
C SER A 59 16.63 3.87 5.93
N THR A 60 16.95 2.73 6.54
CA THR A 60 16.16 2.17 7.64
C THR A 60 15.98 3.16 8.80
N LYS A 61 16.98 4.01 9.05
CA LYS A 61 16.91 5.05 10.08
C LYS A 61 15.87 6.11 9.75
N ASP A 62 15.76 6.49 8.48
CA ASP A 62 14.79 7.49 8.03
C ASP A 62 13.36 6.93 8.06
N LEU A 63 13.17 5.65 7.71
CA LEU A 63 11.87 4.97 7.88
C LEU A 63 11.45 4.95 9.35
N GLN A 64 12.34 4.55 10.26
CA GLN A 64 12.06 4.55 11.70
C GLN A 64 11.78 5.95 12.26
N ALA A 65 12.48 6.96 11.75
CA ALA A 65 12.20 8.35 12.13
C ALA A 65 10.80 8.78 11.68
N GLN A 66 10.41 8.47 10.45
CA GLN A 66 9.08 8.77 9.93
C GLN A 66 7.98 8.05 10.69
N MET A 67 8.15 6.77 11.02
CA MET A 67 7.17 6.01 11.81
C MET A 67 6.94 6.63 13.20
N ARG A 68 8.03 7.01 13.90
CA ARG A 68 7.91 7.70 15.20
C ARG A 68 7.22 9.05 15.10
N GLU A 69 7.45 9.78 14.02
CA GLU A 69 6.79 11.06 13.82
C GLU A 69 5.30 10.88 13.53
N LEU A 70 4.95 9.85 12.77
CA LEU A 70 3.57 9.48 12.50
C LEU A 70 2.84 9.09 13.79
N GLU A 71 3.47 8.32 14.67
CA GLU A 71 2.93 7.94 15.98
C GLU A 71 2.57 9.16 16.83
N LYS A 72 3.47 10.16 16.91
CA LYS A 72 3.17 11.43 17.60
C LYS A 72 2.02 12.20 16.96
N HIS A 73 1.95 12.23 15.63
CA HIS A 73 0.84 12.88 14.94
C HIS A 73 -0.50 12.19 15.22
N LEU A 74 -0.52 10.86 15.27
CA LEU A 74 -1.71 10.10 15.65
C LEU A 74 -2.14 10.39 17.09
N GLU A 75 -1.19 10.44 18.04
CA GLU A 75 -1.46 10.79 19.44
C GLU A 75 -2.04 12.22 19.57
N ALA A 76 -1.45 13.20 18.87
CA ALA A 76 -1.97 14.56 18.84
C ALA A 76 -3.37 14.65 18.21
N LEU A 77 -3.65 13.82 17.20
CA LEU A 77 -4.94 13.74 16.54
C LEU A 77 -5.99 13.08 17.44
N GLU A 78 -5.62 12.07 18.23
CA GLU A 78 -6.47 11.47 19.26
C GLU A 78 -6.85 12.50 20.33
N HIS A 79 -5.88 13.28 20.84
CA HIS A 79 -6.16 14.36 21.78
C HIS A 79 -7.15 15.39 21.22
N ARG A 80 -6.94 15.86 19.97
CA ARG A 80 -7.90 16.74 19.29
C ARG A 80 -9.28 16.09 19.14
N GLY A 81 -9.34 14.78 18.90
CA GLY A 81 -10.58 14.02 18.77
C GLY A 81 -11.37 13.98 20.08
N VAL A 82 -10.69 13.74 21.20
CA VAL A 82 -11.30 13.76 22.54
C VAL A 82 -11.83 15.16 22.89
N GLU A 83 -11.11 16.22 22.54
CA GLU A 83 -11.56 17.59 22.77
C GLU A 83 -12.79 17.94 21.91
N LEU A 84 -12.78 17.56 20.63
CA LEU A 84 -13.92 17.75 19.74
C LEU A 84 -15.18 17.02 20.24
N GLU A 85 -15.01 15.79 20.75
CA GLU A 85 -16.10 15.01 21.33
C GLU A 85 -16.70 15.67 22.58
N ARG A 86 -15.83 16.20 23.45
CA ARG A 86 -16.25 16.94 24.64
C ARG A 86 -17.07 18.17 24.26
N ASN A 87 -16.64 18.90 23.23
CA ASN A 87 -17.33 20.09 22.75
C ASN A 87 -18.69 19.75 22.12
N LEU A 88 -18.77 18.65 21.35
CA LEU A 88 -20.02 18.13 20.79
C LEU A 88 -21.05 17.78 21.86
N ARG A 89 -20.63 17.30 23.04
CA ARG A 89 -21.53 17.06 24.17
C ARG A 89 -21.99 18.33 24.87
N GLY A 90 -21.16 19.37 24.85
CA GLY A 90 -21.35 20.60 25.65
C GLY A 90 -22.06 21.74 24.92
N CYS A 91 -22.02 21.78 23.58
CA CYS A 91 -22.45 22.96 22.80
C CYS A 91 -23.55 22.61 21.78
N LYS A 92 -24.61 23.43 21.71
CA LYS A 92 -25.79 23.21 20.85
C LYS A 92 -25.85 24.10 19.60
N ASP A 93 -25.05 25.18 19.54
CA ASP A 93 -25.23 26.25 18.54
C ASP A 93 -24.17 26.26 17.43
N GLU A 94 -23.22 25.30 17.43
CA GLU A 94 -22.09 25.23 16.46
C GLU A 94 -21.96 23.85 15.77
N GLU A 95 -23.07 23.12 15.62
CA GLU A 95 -23.07 21.74 15.11
C GLU A 95 -22.41 21.60 13.73
N GLU A 96 -22.66 22.52 12.79
CA GLU A 96 -22.08 22.48 11.44
C GLU A 96 -20.55 22.65 11.45
N GLN A 97 -20.02 23.57 12.26
CA GLN A 97 -18.59 23.79 12.38
C GLN A 97 -17.90 22.57 13.02
N MET A 98 -18.53 21.97 14.03
CA MET A 98 -18.03 20.77 14.67
C MET A 98 -18.07 19.55 13.75
N LEU A 99 -19.11 19.40 12.91
CA LEU A 99 -19.16 18.37 11.88
C LEU A 99 -18.02 18.52 10.87
N MET A 100 -17.73 19.74 10.41
CA MET A 100 -16.61 20.01 9.50
C MET A 100 -15.25 19.71 10.15
N ALA A 101 -15.08 20.06 11.43
CA ALA A 101 -13.89 19.70 12.20
C ALA A 101 -13.74 18.17 12.34
N TRP A 102 -14.85 17.47 12.58
CA TRP A 102 -14.87 16.00 12.66
C TRP A 102 -14.49 15.35 11.34
N PHE A 103 -15.04 15.81 10.21
CA PHE A 103 -14.68 15.31 8.89
C PHE A 103 -13.20 15.49 8.59
N SER A 104 -12.68 16.67 8.91
CA SER A 104 -11.26 16.98 8.72
C SER A 104 -10.38 16.06 9.58
N LEU A 105 -10.77 15.83 10.84
CA LEU A 105 -10.05 14.94 11.75
C LEU A 105 -10.06 13.48 11.27
N VAL A 106 -11.22 12.97 10.84
CA VAL A 106 -11.34 11.61 10.28
C VAL A 106 -10.50 11.46 9.02
N HIS A 107 -10.51 12.46 8.14
CA HIS A 107 -9.71 12.46 6.92
C HIS A 107 -8.21 12.48 7.23
N GLU A 108 -7.77 13.35 8.13
CA GLU A 108 -6.37 13.45 8.55
C GLU A 108 -5.90 12.13 9.18
N ARG A 109 -6.71 11.52 10.06
CA ARG A 109 -6.42 10.18 10.62
C ARG A 109 -6.24 9.14 9.52
N HIS A 110 -7.14 9.12 8.55
CA HIS A 110 -7.08 8.17 7.44
C HIS A 110 -5.79 8.34 6.63
N VAL A 111 -5.43 9.58 6.27
CA VAL A 111 -4.17 9.87 5.55
C VAL A 111 -2.95 9.39 6.34
N LEU A 112 -2.91 9.64 7.65
CA LEU A 112 -1.83 9.15 8.51
C LEU A 112 -1.79 7.61 8.56
N MET A 113 -2.93 6.94 8.68
CA MET A 113 -2.99 5.48 8.66
C MET A 113 -2.51 4.90 7.32
N CYS A 114 -2.85 5.54 6.19
CA CYS A 114 -2.35 5.12 4.87
C CYS A 114 -0.82 5.22 4.81
N ARG A 115 -0.26 6.32 5.34
CA ARG A 115 1.19 6.52 5.38
C ARG A 115 1.87 5.52 6.33
N ASP A 116 1.25 5.17 7.44
CA ASP A 116 1.78 4.17 8.38
C ASP A 116 1.92 2.82 7.73
N THR A 117 0.84 2.34 7.09
CA THR A 117 0.83 1.06 6.39
C THR A 117 1.87 1.02 5.27
N GLU A 118 2.02 2.11 4.52
CA GLU A 118 3.08 2.24 3.50
C GLU A 118 4.48 2.07 4.12
N LEU A 119 4.77 2.77 5.23
CA LEU A 119 6.06 2.68 5.92
C LEU A 119 6.33 1.27 6.48
N VAL A 120 5.31 0.59 6.98
CA VAL A 120 5.40 -0.81 7.44
C VAL A 120 5.76 -1.73 6.26
N HIS A 121 5.11 -1.57 5.11
CA HIS A 121 5.41 -2.36 3.91
C HIS A 121 6.82 -2.09 3.37
N LEU A 122 7.26 -0.83 3.34
CA LEU A 122 8.64 -0.47 2.95
C LEU A 122 9.67 -1.11 3.88
N THR A 123 9.44 -1.06 5.19
CA THR A 123 10.33 -1.67 6.18
C THR A 123 10.41 -3.19 5.98
N LYS A 124 9.26 -3.85 5.80
CA LYS A 124 9.19 -5.29 5.57
C LYS A 124 9.89 -5.70 4.26
N GLN A 125 9.71 -4.91 3.20
CA GLN A 125 10.39 -5.11 1.93
C GLN A 125 11.92 -5.02 2.10
N GLN A 126 12.44 -4.01 2.79
CA GLN A 126 13.88 -3.84 3.02
C GLN A 126 14.46 -5.02 3.83
N GLN A 127 13.74 -5.52 4.83
CA GLN A 127 14.14 -6.72 5.58
C GLN A 127 14.19 -7.97 4.70
N LEU A 128 13.21 -8.14 3.81
CA LEU A 128 13.20 -9.27 2.86
C LEU A 128 14.33 -9.18 1.85
N GLU A 129 14.69 -7.98 1.38
CA GLU A 129 15.80 -7.77 0.45
C GLU A 129 17.17 -8.07 1.09
N GLU A 130 17.37 -7.65 2.35
CA GLU A 130 18.56 -8.00 3.12
C GLU A 130 18.67 -9.50 3.33
N LYS A 131 17.57 -10.12 3.79
CA LYS A 131 17.49 -11.56 3.97
C LYS A 131 17.74 -12.32 2.67
N GLN A 132 17.22 -11.83 1.53
CA GLN A 132 17.48 -12.42 0.23
C GLN A 132 18.99 -12.38 -0.08
N ALA A 133 19.68 -11.28 0.23
CA ALA A 133 21.12 -11.18 0.00
C ALA A 133 21.94 -12.12 0.88
N ASP A 134 21.49 -12.38 2.12
CA ASP A 134 22.07 -13.40 3.01
C ASP A 134 21.91 -14.80 2.41
N VAL A 135 20.69 -15.19 2.08
CA VAL A 135 20.37 -16.52 1.56
C VAL A 135 21.09 -16.77 0.22
N GLU A 136 21.12 -15.79 -0.69
CA GLU A 136 21.87 -15.88 -1.95
C GLU A 136 23.38 -16.00 -1.73
N TYR A 137 23.92 -15.34 -0.70
CA TYR A 137 25.34 -15.45 -0.38
C TYR A 137 25.69 -16.84 0.17
N GLU A 138 24.89 -17.35 1.10
CA GLU A 138 25.04 -18.70 1.64
C GLU A 138 24.90 -19.76 0.55
N LEU A 139 23.91 -19.61 -0.33
CA LEU A 139 23.71 -20.51 -1.47
C LEU A 139 24.97 -20.53 -2.34
N ARG A 140 25.52 -19.35 -2.70
CA ARG A 140 26.77 -19.29 -3.45
C ARG A 140 27.94 -19.95 -2.72
N CYS A 141 28.00 -19.90 -1.40
CA CYS A 141 29.03 -20.59 -0.62
C CYS A 141 28.90 -22.12 -0.74
N VAL A 142 27.68 -22.66 -0.64
CA VAL A 142 27.42 -24.09 -0.82
C VAL A 142 27.73 -24.53 -2.26
N LEU A 143 27.32 -23.74 -3.26
CA LEU A 143 27.56 -24.03 -4.68
C LEU A 143 29.04 -23.93 -5.09
N ASN A 144 29.86 -23.19 -4.34
CA ASN A 144 31.28 -23.02 -4.63
C ASN A 144 32.15 -24.20 -4.16
N LYS A 145 31.56 -25.23 -3.56
CA LYS A 145 32.24 -26.52 -3.33
C LYS A 145 32.26 -27.33 -4.64
N PRO A 146 33.37 -28.00 -4.98
CA PRO A 146 33.40 -28.85 -6.16
C PRO A 146 32.47 -30.04 -5.94
N VAL A 147 31.90 -30.57 -7.03
CA VAL A 147 30.89 -31.65 -6.95
C VAL A 147 31.44 -32.89 -6.24
N SER A 148 32.74 -33.17 -6.41
CA SER A 148 33.43 -34.27 -5.74
C SER A 148 33.47 -34.16 -4.22
N ASP A 149 33.37 -32.93 -3.68
CA ASP A 149 33.48 -32.63 -2.24
C ASP A 149 32.13 -32.26 -1.62
N ARG A 150 31.01 -32.41 -2.36
CA ARG A 150 29.66 -32.14 -1.84
C ARG A 150 29.20 -33.26 -0.93
N SER A 151 28.79 -32.92 0.28
CA SER A 151 28.17 -33.84 1.21
C SER A 151 26.65 -33.90 1.03
N PRO A 152 25.94 -34.94 1.52
CA PRO A 152 24.48 -34.97 1.52
C PRO A 152 23.88 -33.80 2.33
N GLU A 153 24.55 -33.34 3.38
CA GLU A 153 24.15 -32.15 4.13
C GLU A 153 24.23 -30.87 3.28
N ASP A 154 25.23 -30.76 2.39
CA ASP A 154 25.33 -29.63 1.46
C ASP A 154 24.16 -29.61 0.48
N CYS A 155 23.74 -30.77 -0.03
CA CYS A 155 22.57 -30.89 -0.90
C CYS A 155 21.28 -30.51 -0.16
N ALA A 156 21.11 -30.98 1.09
CA ALA A 156 19.96 -30.62 1.91
C ALA A 156 19.93 -29.11 2.22
N ARG A 157 21.09 -28.50 2.52
CA ARG A 157 21.21 -27.07 2.76
C ARG A 157 20.94 -26.25 1.49
N GLU A 158 21.42 -26.69 0.33
CA GLU A 158 21.07 -26.08 -0.96
C GLU A 158 19.55 -26.05 -1.16
N GLN A 159 18.87 -27.19 -0.98
CA GLN A 159 17.42 -27.26 -1.12
C GLN A 159 16.70 -26.32 -0.16
N GLN A 160 17.10 -26.32 1.13
CA GLN A 160 16.52 -25.42 2.13
C GLN A 160 16.66 -23.94 1.75
N LEU A 161 17.84 -23.54 1.26
CA LEU A 161 18.10 -22.17 0.84
C LEU A 161 17.26 -21.80 -0.39
N MET A 162 17.06 -22.72 -1.32
CA MET A 162 16.20 -22.52 -2.48
C MET A 162 14.74 -22.35 -2.08
N ASP A 163 14.23 -23.19 -1.19
CA ASP A 163 12.87 -23.07 -0.64
C ASP A 163 12.70 -21.74 0.10
N GLU A 164 13.72 -21.29 0.83
CA GLU A 164 13.70 -20.01 1.52
C GLU A 164 13.69 -18.82 0.55
N LEU A 165 14.43 -18.87 -0.57
CA LEU A 165 14.35 -17.86 -1.62
C LEU A 165 12.95 -17.78 -2.23
N VAL A 166 12.32 -18.93 -2.52
CA VAL A 166 10.94 -18.97 -3.02
C VAL A 166 9.99 -18.32 -1.99
N ALA A 167 10.10 -18.70 -0.72
CA ALA A 167 9.27 -18.12 0.34
C ALA A 167 9.50 -16.60 0.50
N ILE A 168 10.72 -16.09 0.30
CA ILE A 168 11.00 -14.65 0.29
C ILE A 168 10.29 -13.97 -0.89
N ILE A 169 10.38 -14.54 -2.09
CA ILE A 169 9.71 -14.00 -3.29
C ILE A 169 8.19 -13.98 -3.08
N GLU A 170 7.61 -15.04 -2.54
CA GLU A 170 6.19 -15.10 -2.21
C GLU A 170 5.78 -14.02 -1.21
N ARG A 171 6.57 -13.79 -0.15
CA ARG A 171 6.32 -12.72 0.83
C ARG A 171 6.43 -11.33 0.22
N ARG A 172 7.34 -11.09 -0.73
CA ARG A 172 7.43 -9.83 -1.48
C ARG A 172 6.20 -9.65 -2.38
N ASN A 173 5.73 -10.72 -3.04
CA ASN A 173 4.50 -10.69 -3.84
C ASN A 173 3.26 -10.41 -2.99
N GLN A 174 3.21 -10.91 -1.75
CA GLN A 174 2.14 -10.58 -0.80
C GLN A 174 2.12 -9.08 -0.48
N ILE A 175 3.29 -8.44 -0.29
CA ILE A 175 3.37 -6.99 -0.07
C ILE A 175 2.76 -6.22 -1.26
N VAL A 176 3.15 -6.57 -2.49
CA VAL A 176 2.61 -5.94 -3.71
C VAL A 176 1.08 -6.09 -3.76
N SER A 177 0.59 -7.30 -3.52
CA SER A 177 -0.84 -7.62 -3.54
C SER A 177 -1.61 -6.82 -2.48
N SER A 178 -1.06 -6.71 -1.25
CA SER A 178 -1.66 -5.92 -0.17
C SER A 178 -1.73 -4.43 -0.51
N LEU A 179 -0.65 -3.86 -1.05
CA LEU A 179 -0.62 -2.44 -1.46
C LEU A 179 -1.63 -2.14 -2.59
N ASP A 180 -1.82 -3.06 -3.52
CA ASP A 180 -2.80 -2.89 -4.59
C ASP A 180 -4.24 -2.97 -4.06
N GLN A 181 -4.52 -3.87 -3.12
CA GLN A 181 -5.82 -3.94 -2.43
C GLN A 181 -6.10 -2.67 -1.61
N GLU A 182 -5.08 -2.12 -0.95
CA GLU A 182 -5.19 -0.87 -0.20
C GLU A 182 -5.47 0.31 -1.11
N ARG A 183 -4.74 0.42 -2.22
CA ARG A 183 -4.97 1.45 -3.24
C ARG A 183 -6.43 1.45 -3.71
N GLN A 184 -7.01 0.27 -3.93
CA GLN A 184 -8.41 0.12 -4.33
C GLN A 184 -9.37 0.58 -3.22
N ARG A 185 -9.17 0.10 -1.98
CA ARG A 185 -9.98 0.53 -0.82
C ARG A 185 -9.93 2.03 -0.60
N TRP A 186 -8.74 2.63 -0.66
CA TRP A 186 -8.58 4.08 -0.47
C TRP A 186 -9.21 4.90 -1.58
N ALA A 187 -9.25 4.38 -2.81
CA ALA A 187 -9.97 5.04 -3.90
C ALA A 187 -11.48 5.10 -3.63
N GLU A 188 -12.04 4.01 -3.10
CA GLU A 188 -13.45 3.92 -2.71
C GLU A 188 -13.75 4.84 -1.51
N GLU A 189 -12.93 4.81 -0.46
CA GLU A 189 -13.07 5.69 0.71
C GLU A 189 -12.93 7.17 0.33
N LYS A 190 -11.96 7.52 -0.53
CA LYS A 190 -11.79 8.88 -1.05
C LYS A 190 -13.01 9.32 -1.85
N TYR A 191 -13.58 8.46 -2.67
CA TYR A 191 -14.80 8.76 -3.42
C TYR A 191 -15.98 9.03 -2.47
N ILE A 192 -16.18 8.19 -1.45
CA ILE A 192 -17.21 8.38 -0.42
C ILE A 192 -17.01 9.71 0.32
N TYR A 193 -15.77 10.02 0.72
CA TYR A 193 -15.42 11.29 1.37
C TYR A 193 -15.78 12.49 0.49
N ILE A 194 -15.40 12.48 -0.79
CA ILE A 194 -15.73 13.55 -1.74
C ILE A 194 -17.24 13.71 -1.89
N LEU A 195 -17.98 12.61 -2.01
CA LEU A 195 -19.44 12.65 -2.11
C LEU A 195 -20.09 13.26 -0.86
N LEU A 196 -19.61 12.89 0.33
CA LEU A 196 -20.13 13.39 1.59
C LEU A 196 -19.84 14.89 1.76
N TYR A 197 -18.61 15.30 1.45
CA TYR A 197 -18.22 16.71 1.44
C TYR A 197 -19.08 17.55 0.48
N LEU A 198 -19.26 17.08 -0.76
CA LEU A 198 -20.12 17.75 -1.75
C LEU A 198 -21.60 17.79 -1.34
N LYS A 199 -22.07 16.78 -0.61
CA LYS A 199 -23.45 16.73 -0.12
C LYS A 199 -23.68 17.81 0.95
N ILE A 200 -22.77 17.93 1.91
CA ILE A 200 -22.81 18.97 2.95
C ILE A 200 -22.80 20.36 2.31
N GLN A 201 -21.88 20.60 1.37
CA GLN A 201 -21.80 21.87 0.62
C GLN A 201 -23.07 22.18 -0.20
N LYS A 202 -23.71 21.16 -0.79
CA LYS A 202 -25.00 21.33 -1.49
C LYS A 202 -26.16 21.59 -0.54
N GLU A 203 -26.13 21.02 0.67
CA GLU A 203 -27.09 21.27 1.74
C GLU A 203 -26.98 22.74 2.18
N GLU A 204 -25.76 23.24 2.42
CA GLU A 204 -25.46 24.66 2.71
C GLU A 204 -26.00 25.59 1.62
N LEU A 205 -25.75 25.26 0.34
CA LEU A 205 -26.21 26.07 -0.80
C LEU A 205 -27.75 26.05 -0.95
N LYS A 206 -28.41 24.97 -0.52
CA LYS A 206 -29.88 24.86 -0.51
C LYS A 206 -30.49 25.63 0.65
N GLU A 207 -29.89 25.60 1.83
CA GLU A 207 -30.34 26.40 2.99
C GLU A 207 -30.16 27.90 2.74
N LEU A 208 -29.04 28.34 2.15
CA LEU A 208 -28.87 29.74 1.71
C LEU A 208 -29.89 30.17 0.64
N LYS A 209 -30.30 29.26 -0.26
CA LYS A 209 -31.33 29.55 -1.28
C LYS A 209 -32.72 29.60 -0.67
N LYS A 210 -33.04 28.77 0.34
CA LYS A 210 -34.32 28.83 1.07
C LYS A 210 -34.42 30.09 1.92
N SER A 211 -33.34 30.55 2.55
CA SER A 211 -33.31 31.80 3.31
C SER A 211 -33.37 33.06 2.41
N LYS A 212 -32.89 32.99 1.16
CA LYS A 212 -33.06 34.06 0.14
C LYS A 212 -34.46 34.18 -0.46
N VAL A 213 -35.38 33.24 -0.21
CA VAL A 213 -36.72 33.18 -0.87
C VAL A 213 -37.81 34.01 -0.15
N LYS A 214 -37.45 34.92 0.78
CA LYS A 214 -38.40 35.91 1.33
C LYS A 214 -38.13 37.37 0.99
N PHE A 215 -37.25 37.70 0.05
CA PHE A 215 -37.21 39.06 -0.49
C PHE A 215 -38.02 39.13 -1.80
N LYS A 216 -39.23 39.70 -1.74
CA LYS A 216 -40.06 40.03 -2.90
C LYS A 216 -39.87 41.52 -3.24
N PRO A 217 -38.97 41.90 -4.18
CA PRO A 217 -38.71 43.31 -4.51
C PRO A 217 -39.90 43.97 -5.22
N ALA A 218 -40.75 43.16 -5.87
CA ALA A 218 -41.86 43.63 -6.70
C ALA A 218 -43.01 44.30 -5.92
N LYS A 219 -43.05 44.21 -4.58
CA LYS A 219 -44.05 44.90 -3.75
C LYS A 219 -43.57 46.25 -3.20
N MET A 220 -42.28 46.58 -3.28
CA MET A 220 -41.73 47.84 -2.74
C MET A 220 -41.78 48.99 -3.76
N PHE A 221 -41.90 48.71 -5.06
CA PHE A 221 -41.99 49.75 -6.10
C PHE A 221 -43.39 50.33 -6.33
N LYS A 222 -44.43 49.79 -5.69
CA LYS A 222 -45.81 50.31 -5.79
C LYS A 222 -46.20 51.28 -4.66
N MET A 223 -45.33 51.49 -3.66
CA MET A 223 -45.56 52.44 -2.57
C MET A 223 -44.86 53.79 -2.76
N LEU A 224 -44.06 53.98 -3.81
CA LEU A 224 -43.30 55.22 -4.05
C LEU A 224 -43.92 56.13 -5.13
N ASN A 225 -45.11 55.82 -5.65
CA ASN A 225 -45.78 56.62 -6.68
C ASN A 225 -47.23 56.98 -6.31
N HIS A 226 -47.42 57.56 -5.12
CA HIS A 226 -48.60 58.37 -4.83
C HIS A 226 -48.17 59.73 -4.26
N LYS A 227 -47.76 60.64 -5.15
CA LYS A 227 -47.99 62.08 -4.97
C LYS A 227 -47.85 62.87 -6.28
N ALA A 228 -48.96 62.95 -7.01
CA ALA A 228 -49.36 64.08 -7.85
C ALA A 228 -50.88 63.89 -8.02
N GLU A 229 -51.60 64.21 -6.96
CA GLU A 229 -52.49 65.38 -6.91
C GLU A 229 -53.75 65.24 -7.77
N SER A 230 -54.85 65.34 -7.04
CA SER A 230 -56.23 65.26 -7.45
C SER A 230 -56.75 66.59 -8.01
N LYS A 231 -57.64 66.46 -8.99
CA LYS A 231 -58.83 67.29 -9.27
C LYS A 231 -58.67 68.67 -9.93
N LYS A 232 -59.11 68.72 -11.18
CA LYS A 232 -59.98 69.73 -11.84
C LYS A 232 -60.16 69.26 -13.30
N ASP A 233 -61.25 69.38 -14.03
CA ASP A 233 -62.69 69.57 -13.81
C ASP A 233 -63.35 69.15 -15.15
N SER A 234 -64.59 68.66 -15.08
CA SER A 234 -65.66 68.64 -16.11
C SER A 234 -65.35 68.82 -17.62
N VAL A 235 -65.80 67.83 -18.42
CA VAL A 235 -66.80 67.96 -19.52
C VAL A 235 -66.78 69.26 -20.34
N ASP A 236 -66.45 69.19 -21.65
CA ASP A 236 -67.46 69.35 -22.71
C ASP A 236 -66.98 69.02 -24.14
N LYS A 237 -67.95 68.60 -24.95
CA LYS A 237 -67.90 68.44 -26.41
C LYS A 237 -67.51 69.76 -27.10
N LYS A 238 -66.80 69.72 -28.24
CA LYS A 238 -67.35 69.98 -29.60
C LYS A 238 -66.24 70.12 -30.65
N SER A 239 -66.58 69.61 -31.85
CA SER A 239 -66.01 69.86 -33.19
C SER A 239 -64.74 69.11 -33.58
#